data_AF-A0A4Q0T0R9-F1
#
_entry.id   AF-A0A4Q0T0R9-F1
#
_cell.length_a   1.000
_cell.length_b   1.000
_cell.length_c   1.000
_cell.angle_alpha   90.00
_cell.angle_beta   90.00
_cell.angle_gamma   90.00
#
_symmetry.space_group_name_H-M   'P 1'
#
loop_
_entity.id
_entity.type
_entity.pdbx_description
1 polymer ?
#
loop_
_entity_poly.entity_id
_entity_poly.type
_entity_poly.pdbx_seq_one_letter_code
_entity_poly.pdbx_strand_id
1 'polypeptide(L)'
;MCRRFLPKLLDQPLRDLLGEAASQDLQMVALHFVKLQDARHSADYDLSYELSEDDTWELFEAASDAVKAWKRIAHTAEANIFILSLLLWKNWDRDRL
;
A
#
# COMPACT_ATOMS: atom_id res chain seq x y z
N MET A 1 -4.21 2.40 6.18
CA MET A 1 -4.40 0.93 6.11
C MET A 1 -3.17 0.23 5.52
N CYS A 2 -2.80 0.46 4.25
CA CYS A 2 -1.72 -0.26 3.54
C CYS A 2 -0.37 -0.30 4.25
N ARG A 3 -0.02 0.75 5.01
CA ARG A 3 1.20 0.82 5.83
C ARG A 3 1.39 -0.40 6.76
N ARG A 4 0.31 -1.06 7.19
CA ARG A 4 0.36 -2.27 8.04
C ARG A 4 1.04 -3.47 7.36
N PHE A 5 1.14 -3.50 6.04
CA PHE A 5 1.79 -4.59 5.30
C PHE A 5 3.32 -4.39 5.16
N LEU A 6 3.87 -3.31 5.73
CA LEU A 6 5.31 -3.07 5.76
C LEU A 6 5.99 -3.91 6.87
N PRO A 7 7.25 -4.35 6.68
CA PRO A 7 7.94 -5.32 7.56
C PRO A 7 7.86 -5.08 9.07
N LYS A 8 7.82 -3.80 9.48
CA LYS A 8 7.84 -3.40 10.90
C LYS A 8 6.48 -2.98 11.44
N LEU A 9 5.45 -2.96 10.60
CA LEU A 9 4.12 -2.43 10.91
C LEU A 9 3.02 -3.50 10.83
N LEU A 10 3.41 -4.75 10.54
CA LEU A 10 2.51 -5.90 10.56
C LEU A 10 2.09 -6.21 11.98
N ASP A 11 0.80 -6.05 12.27
CA ASP A 11 0.21 -6.33 13.58
C ASP A 11 -0.26 -7.78 13.70
N GLN A 12 -0.54 -8.20 14.93
CA GLN A 12 -0.76 -9.62 15.24
C GLN A 12 -1.85 -10.28 14.38
N PRO A 13 -3.02 -9.67 14.14
CA PRO A 13 -4.06 -10.32 13.32
C PRO A 13 -3.60 -10.59 11.89
N LEU A 14 -2.76 -9.72 11.31
CA LEU A 14 -2.21 -9.94 9.98
C LEU A 14 -1.07 -10.95 10.00
N ARG A 15 -0.28 -11.02 11.08
CA ARG A 15 0.73 -12.07 11.25
C ARG A 15 0.11 -13.46 11.32
N ASP A 16 -1.02 -13.60 12.00
CA ASP A 16 -1.73 -14.87 12.10
C ASP A 16 -2.24 -15.36 10.72
N LEU A 17 -2.48 -14.44 9.78
CA LEU A 17 -2.96 -14.74 8.43
C LEU A 17 -1.85 -14.90 7.38
N LEU A 18 -0.76 -14.13 7.51
CA LEU A 18 0.31 -14.01 6.50
C LEU A 18 1.63 -14.67 6.92
N GLY A 19 1.78 -15.01 8.20
CA GLY A 19 3.04 -15.37 8.83
C GLY A 19 3.80 -14.14 9.35
N GLU A 20 5.08 -14.33 9.70
CA GLU A 20 5.91 -13.30 10.32
C GLU A 20 6.05 -12.02 9.47
N ALA A 21 5.92 -12.13 8.15
CA ALA A 21 5.96 -11.00 7.23
C ALA A 21 5.13 -11.28 5.96
N ALA A 22 4.58 -10.21 5.38
CA ALA A 22 4.06 -10.24 4.01
C ALA A 22 5.19 -10.55 3.01
N SER A 23 4.86 -11.08 1.83
CA SER A 23 5.90 -11.28 0.80
C SER A 23 6.57 -9.97 0.39
N GLN A 24 7.77 -10.07 -0.18
CA GLN A 24 8.49 -8.90 -0.69
C GLN A 24 7.68 -8.13 -1.75
N ASP A 25 6.97 -8.86 -2.62
CA ASP A 25 6.10 -8.24 -3.62
C ASP A 25 4.94 -7.48 -2.99
N LEU A 26 4.31 -8.05 -1.96
CA LEU A 26 3.21 -7.37 -1.27
C LEU A 26 3.71 -6.15 -0.47
N GLN A 27 4.90 -6.23 0.13
CA GLN A 27 5.54 -5.09 0.78
C GLN A 27 5.84 -3.96 -0.22
N MET A 28 6.33 -4.29 -1.42
CA MET A 28 6.54 -3.31 -2.50
C MET A 28 5.23 -2.65 -2.94
N VAL A 29 4.18 -3.45 -3.16
CA VAL A 29 2.84 -2.93 -3.48
C VAL A 29 2.38 -1.96 -2.39
N ALA A 30 2.46 -2.36 -1.12
CA ALA A 30 2.03 -1.53 0.00
C ALA A 30 2.85 -0.22 0.11
N LEU A 31 4.17 -0.29 -0.06
CA LEU A 31 5.07 0.85 -0.01
C LEU A 31 4.75 1.88 -1.11
N HIS A 32 4.71 1.42 -2.37
CA HIS A 32 4.46 2.31 -3.49
C HIS A 32 3.03 2.84 -3.48
N PHE A 33 2.04 2.04 -3.08
CA PHE A 33 0.67 2.50 -2.92
C PHE A 33 0.58 3.66 -1.93
N VAL A 34 1.26 3.57 -0.78
CA VAL A 34 1.30 4.66 0.21
C VAL A 34 1.99 5.90 -0.37
N LYS A 35 3.16 5.76 -1.01
CA LYS A 35 3.87 6.89 -1.65
C LYS A 35 2.95 7.61 -2.65
N LEU A 36 2.30 6.85 -3.54
CA LEU A 36 1.42 7.38 -4.59
C LEU A 36 0.14 8.00 -4.02
N GLN A 37 -0.43 7.39 -2.97
CA GLN A 37 -1.61 7.93 -2.30
C GLN A 37 -1.30 9.25 -1.62
N ASP A 38 -0.17 9.34 -0.92
CA ASP A 38 0.28 10.55 -0.24
C ASP A 38 0.59 11.66 -1.27
N ALA A 39 1.30 11.33 -2.35
CA ALA A 39 1.57 12.27 -3.45
C ALA A 39 0.29 12.78 -4.12
N ARG A 40 -0.68 11.89 -4.38
CA ARG A 40 -1.99 12.30 -4.92
C ARG A 40 -2.73 13.19 -3.93
N HIS A 41 -2.69 12.88 -2.64
CA HIS A 41 -3.32 13.71 -1.62
C HIS A 41 -2.72 15.12 -1.59
N SER A 42 -1.39 15.25 -1.63
CA SER A 42 -0.77 16.57 -1.74
C SER A 42 -1.16 17.27 -3.04
N ALA A 43 -1.13 16.60 -4.19
CA ALA A 43 -1.52 17.19 -5.46
C ALA A 43 -2.97 17.69 -5.49
N ASP A 44 -3.88 16.97 -4.84
CA ASP A 44 -5.31 17.31 -4.82
C ASP A 44 -5.65 18.41 -3.80
N TYR A 45 -4.91 18.51 -2.69
CA TYR A 45 -5.31 19.33 -1.53
C TYR A 45 -4.29 20.40 -1.10
N ASP A 46 -3.03 20.32 -1.51
CA ASP A 46 -2.01 21.32 -1.22
C ASP A 46 -1.76 22.20 -2.45
N LEU A 47 -2.22 23.45 -2.36
CA LEU A 47 -2.09 24.44 -3.44
C LEU A 47 -0.64 24.86 -3.72
N SER A 48 0.28 24.55 -2.81
CA SER A 48 1.71 24.81 -2.97
C SER A 48 2.50 23.59 -3.48
N TYR A 49 1.82 22.48 -3.74
CA TYR A 49 2.45 21.27 -4.23
C TYR A 49 2.91 21.44 -5.68
N GLU A 50 4.22 21.34 -5.90
CA GLU A 50 4.84 21.38 -7.21
C GLU A 50 5.52 20.04 -7.50
N LEU A 51 5.45 19.59 -8.76
CA LEU A 51 6.14 18.40 -9.24
C LEU A 51 7.17 18.82 -10.29
N SER A 52 8.44 18.48 -10.05
CA SER A 52 9.45 18.53 -11.09
C SER A 52 9.29 17.35 -12.07
N GLU A 53 10.04 17.39 -13.18
CA GLU A 53 10.12 16.27 -14.11
C GLU A 53 10.67 15.01 -13.42
N ASP A 54 11.71 15.16 -12.59
CA ASP A 54 12.30 14.07 -11.83
C ASP A 54 11.29 13.48 -10.83
N ASP A 55 10.56 14.32 -10.08
CA ASP A 55 9.51 13.84 -9.15
C ASP A 55 8.41 13.07 -9.89
N THR A 56 8.02 13.57 -11.06
CA THR A 56 7.02 12.93 -11.90
C THR A 56 7.49 11.56 -12.38
N TRP A 57 8.75 11.47 -12.82
CA TRP A 57 9.37 10.22 -13.24
C TRP A 57 9.46 9.22 -12.08
N GLU A 58 9.85 9.66 -10.90
CA GLU A 58 9.89 8.80 -9.70
C GLU A 58 8.53 8.23 -9.33
N LEU A 59 7.47 9.04 -9.40
CA LEU A 59 6.11 8.59 -9.12
C LEU A 59 5.62 7.63 -10.20
N PHE A 60 5.96 7.87 -11.46
CA PHE A 60 5.66 6.96 -12.55
C PHE A 60 6.33 5.59 -12.35
N GLU A 61 7.62 5.56 -12.05
CA GLU A 61 8.36 4.32 -11.81
C GLU A 61 7.79 3.58 -10.58
N ALA A 62 7.45 4.28 -9.50
CA ALA A 62 6.78 3.70 -8.34
C ALA A 62 5.45 3.02 -8.71
N ALA A 63 4.64 3.66 -9.57
CA ALA A 63 3.39 3.07 -10.06
C ALA A 63 3.63 1.85 -10.94
N SER A 64 4.61 1.94 -11.85
CA SER A 64 5.03 0.84 -12.73
C SER A 64 5.46 -0.39 -11.91
N ASP A 65 6.30 -0.20 -10.91
CA ASP A 65 6.82 -1.27 -10.07
C ASP A 65 5.76 -1.87 -9.16
N ALA A 66 4.85 -1.05 -8.61
CA ALA A 66 3.69 -1.54 -7.87
C ALA A 66 2.82 -2.46 -8.74
N VAL A 67 2.55 -2.08 -9.99
CA VAL A 67 1.74 -2.89 -10.91
C VAL A 67 2.46 -4.19 -11.29
N LYS A 68 3.77 -4.14 -11.55
CA LYS A 68 4.57 -5.35 -11.84
C LYS A 68 4.58 -6.31 -10.65
N ALA A 69 4.79 -5.81 -9.44
CA ALA A 69 4.74 -6.59 -8.21
C ALA A 69 3.36 -7.20 -7.98
N TRP A 70 2.31 -6.39 -8.15
CA TRP A 70 0.93 -6.86 -8.05
C TRP A 70 0.63 -8.01 -9.01
N LYS A 71 1.05 -7.91 -10.28
CA LYS A 71 0.84 -8.98 -11.26
C LYS A 71 1.46 -10.33 -10.86
N ARG A 72 2.57 -10.32 -10.11
CA ARG A 72 3.21 -11.55 -9.61
C ARG A 72 2.41 -12.22 -8.50
N ILE A 73 1.69 -11.43 -7.69
CA ILE A 73 0.96 -11.93 -6.51
C ILE A 73 -0.56 -11.91 -6.65
N ALA A 74 -1.13 -11.39 -7.75
CA ALA A 74 -2.57 -11.10 -7.87
C ALA A 74 -3.51 -12.29 -7.59
N HIS A 75 -3.01 -13.53 -7.67
CA HIS A 75 -3.78 -14.76 -7.45
C HIS A 75 -3.41 -15.48 -6.14
N THR A 76 -2.62 -14.87 -5.26
CA THR A 76 -2.21 -15.45 -3.98
C THR A 76 -3.19 -15.10 -2.87
N ALA A 77 -3.14 -15.88 -1.78
CA ALA A 77 -3.95 -15.60 -0.59
C ALA A 77 -3.60 -14.26 0.06
N GLU A 78 -2.32 -13.87 0.07
CA GLU A 78 -1.88 -12.60 0.64
C GLU A 78 -2.41 -11.38 -0.14
N ALA A 79 -2.53 -11.47 -1.46
CA ALA A 79 -3.15 -10.43 -2.28
C ALA A 79 -4.65 -10.27 -1.97
N ASN A 80 -5.35 -11.39 -1.75
CA ASN A 80 -6.74 -11.37 -1.30
C ASN A 80 -6.87 -10.72 0.09
N ILE A 81 -5.99 -11.06 1.04
CA ILE A 81 -5.98 -10.45 2.38
C ILE A 81 -5.75 -8.94 2.27
N PHE A 82 -4.82 -8.50 1.41
CA PHE A 82 -4.57 -7.08 1.16
C PHE A 82 -5.81 -6.36 0.63
N ILE A 83 -6.48 -6.89 -0.40
CA ILE A 83 -7.71 -6.31 -0.94
C ILE A 83 -8.84 -6.30 0.10
N LEU A 84 -9.05 -7.40 0.81
CA LEU A 84 -10.09 -7.47 1.85
C LEU A 84 -9.82 -6.43 2.94
N SER A 85 -8.56 -6.26 3.34
CA SER A 85 -8.18 -5.21 4.29
C SER A 85 -8.47 -3.81 3.77
N LEU A 86 -8.36 -3.57 2.45
CA LEU A 86 -8.71 -2.30 1.80
C LEU A 86 -10.21 -2.06 1.73
N LEU A 87 -11.00 -3.10 1.49
CA LEU A 87 -12.46 -2.98 1.40
C LEU A 87 -13.09 -2.82 2.79
N LEU A 88 -12.51 -3.47 3.80
CA LEU A 88 -13.07 -3.54 5.15
C LEU A 88 -12.48 -2.49 6.12
N TRP A 89 -11.55 -1.65 5.67
CA TRP A 89 -10.82 -0.73 6.55
C TRP A 89 -11.73 0.20 7.37
N LYS A 90 -12.85 0.67 6.79
CA LYS A 90 -13.84 1.51 7.50
C LYS A 90 -14.60 0.76 8.61
N ASN A 91 -14.65 -0.57 8.54
CA ASN A 91 -15.27 -1.38 9.59
C ASN A 91 -14.26 -1.63 10.72
N TRP A 92 -12.97 -1.68 10.41
CA TRP A 92 -11.92 -1.92 11.40
C TRP A 92 -11.62 -0.72 12.31
N ASP A 93 -11.95 0.50 11.88
CA ASP A 93 -11.84 1.71 12.73
C ASP A 93 -13.02 1.87 13.69
N ARG A 94 -14.16 1.22 13.42
CA ARG A 94 -15.39 1.39 14.20
C ARG A 94 -15.35 0.68 15.56
N ASP A 95 -14.59 -0.41 15.65
CA ASP A 95 -14.45 -1.22 16.88
C ASP A 95 -13.29 -0.73 17.78
N ARG A 96 -12.72 0.45 17.51
CA ARG A 96 -11.70 1.12 18.35
C ARG A 96 -12.22 2.38 19.08
N LEU A 97 -13.53 2.51 19.26
CA LEU A 97 -14.18 3.55 20.06
C LEU A 97 -14.97 2.94 21.22
#